data_AF-A0A260Z2P7-F1
#
_entry.id   AF-A0A260Z2P7-F1
#
_cell.length_a   1.000
_cell.length_b   1.000
_cell.length_c   1.000
_cell.angle_alpha   90.00
_cell.angle_beta   90.00
_cell.angle_gamma   90.00
#
_symmetry.space_group_name_H-M   'P 1'
#
loop_
_entity.id
_entity.type
_entity.pdbx_description
1 polymer ?
#
loop_
_entity_poly.entity_id
_entity_poly.type
_entity_poly.pdbx_seq_one_letter_code
_entity_poly.pdbx_strand_id
1 'polypeptide(L)'
;MISVEKEIRAISKRHSRNLLIKKYTTGFLIGFFERIRSITNFILEQQLDGVHLNKKTPKSPQEKENYIFFIRELRYKLEKLEKDSLRKIPYIVSVMVPPFSKSRLIIHEFLKYVDFLELEIEDPFQLHEITSPIPPLYSKSSNRSIDWTMNAFSCETGNPSKLNIIIPFRGIHWSQTSKAVITEHDEIYRIVAKHGGSYEVPWKNIEIFGLNKTSAKWHSESMTPYISEPKNPELFLFENERSVVEKMKYVKDKNIGGVIIDKLDYDDDWNTLLNAVSSVELCGGEQKSDKDKVMYNC
;
A
#
# COMPACT_ATOMS: atom_id res chain seq x y z
N MET A 1 25.92 -0.43 8.32
CA MET A 1 25.20 -1.70 8.58
C MET A 1 24.81 -1.73 10.05
N ILE A 2 23.78 -0.95 10.41
CA ILE A 2 23.23 -0.97 11.77
C ILE A 2 22.55 -2.34 11.88
N SER A 3 23.02 -3.16 12.81
CA SER A 3 22.58 -4.55 12.96
C SER A 3 21.05 -4.58 13.05
N VAL A 4 20.44 -5.32 12.13
CA VAL A 4 19.00 -5.62 12.04
C VAL A 4 18.46 -6.13 13.39
N GLU A 5 19.31 -6.69 14.25
CA GLU A 5 18.94 -7.11 15.61
C GLU A 5 18.61 -5.96 16.58
N LYS A 6 19.22 -4.76 16.39
CA LYS A 6 18.96 -3.61 17.27
C LYS A 6 17.55 -3.03 17.04
N GLU A 7 17.10 -3.01 15.80
CA GLU A 7 15.76 -2.52 15.41
C GLU A 7 14.66 -3.47 15.92
N ILE A 8 14.90 -4.79 15.81
CA ILE A 8 13.99 -5.84 16.32
C ILE A 8 13.81 -5.76 17.84
N ARG A 9 14.89 -5.59 18.62
CA ARG A 9 14.80 -5.45 20.09
C ARG A 9 14.14 -4.16 20.54
N ALA A 10 14.26 -3.08 19.76
CA ALA A 10 13.62 -1.80 20.09
C ALA A 10 12.09 -1.87 19.94
N ILE A 11 11.60 -2.60 18.92
CA ILE A 11 10.16 -2.78 18.67
C ILE A 11 9.55 -3.77 19.68
N SER A 12 10.22 -4.91 19.96
CA SER A 12 9.75 -5.91 20.95
C SER A 12 9.62 -5.35 22.39
N LYS A 13 10.41 -4.33 22.75
CA LYS A 13 10.32 -3.68 24.07
C LYS A 13 9.12 -2.76 24.24
N ARG A 14 8.47 -2.31 23.14
CA ARG A 14 7.19 -1.61 23.22
C ARG A 14 6.11 -2.68 23.30
N HIS A 15 5.42 -2.76 24.43
CA HIS A 15 4.30 -3.68 24.71
C HIS A 15 3.06 -3.52 23.79
N SER A 16 3.23 -2.89 22.63
CA SER A 16 2.19 -2.68 21.63
C SER A 16 2.23 -3.83 20.63
N ARG A 17 1.18 -4.64 20.64
CA ARG A 17 0.90 -5.74 19.70
C ARG A 17 0.70 -5.19 18.28
N ASN A 18 1.78 -4.79 17.62
CA ASN A 18 1.73 -4.30 16.24
C ASN A 18 2.13 -5.44 15.29
N LEU A 19 1.23 -5.73 14.33
CA LEU A 19 1.47 -6.65 13.21
C LEU A 19 2.81 -6.34 12.53
N LEU A 20 3.80 -7.19 12.78
CA LEU A 20 5.09 -7.13 12.12
C LEU A 20 5.04 -8.07 10.92
N ILE A 21 4.71 -7.48 9.77
CA ILE A 21 4.67 -8.14 8.48
C ILE A 21 6.05 -8.00 7.81
N LYS A 22 6.77 -9.11 7.59
CA LYS A 22 8.10 -9.09 6.94
C LYS A 22 8.06 -9.61 5.50
N LYS A 23 8.69 -8.84 4.60
CA LYS A 23 8.89 -9.10 3.16
C LYS A 23 9.98 -10.16 2.91
N TYR A 24 9.66 -11.23 2.15
CA TYR A 24 10.61 -12.28 1.74
C TYR A 24 10.76 -12.38 0.21
N THR A 25 12.00 -12.33 -0.29
CA THR A 25 12.38 -12.58 -1.71
C THR A 25 13.11 -13.95 -1.88
N THR A 26 12.98 -14.57 -3.05
CA THR A 26 12.91 -16.03 -3.37
C THR A 26 14.19 -16.92 -3.39
N GLY A 27 13.97 -18.26 -3.40
CA GLY A 27 14.90 -19.38 -3.69
C GLY A 27 14.16 -20.75 -3.75
N PHE A 28 14.54 -21.65 -4.68
CA PHE A 28 13.74 -22.73 -5.35
C PHE A 28 13.55 -24.09 -4.59
N LEU A 29 12.50 -24.82 -5.01
CA LEU A 29 11.83 -26.08 -4.57
C LEU A 29 12.33 -26.99 -3.41
N ILE A 30 13.63 -27.22 -3.15
CA ILE A 30 14.06 -27.85 -1.86
C ILE A 30 14.00 -26.81 -0.72
N GLY A 31 14.12 -25.53 -1.08
CA GLY A 31 13.96 -24.40 -0.16
C GLY A 31 12.51 -24.03 0.14
N PHE A 32 11.50 -24.72 -0.39
CA PHE A 32 10.10 -24.36 -0.18
C PHE A 32 9.65 -24.62 1.26
N PHE A 33 9.74 -25.86 1.71
CA PHE A 33 9.36 -26.24 3.07
C PHE A 33 10.31 -25.63 4.10
N GLU A 34 11.60 -25.51 3.77
CA GLU A 34 12.57 -24.81 4.60
C GLU A 34 12.23 -23.32 4.77
N ARG A 35 11.73 -22.66 3.73
CA ARG A 35 11.28 -21.27 3.81
C ARG A 35 10.02 -21.14 4.66
N ILE A 36 9.05 -22.03 4.49
CA ILE A 36 7.85 -22.05 5.36
C ILE A 36 8.27 -22.27 6.81
N ARG A 37 9.13 -23.25 7.07
CA ARG A 37 9.68 -23.55 8.40
C ARG A 37 10.39 -22.34 8.99
N SER A 38 11.22 -21.66 8.20
CA SER A 38 11.93 -20.44 8.60
C SER A 38 10.96 -19.30 8.95
N ILE A 39 9.93 -19.07 8.14
CA ILE A 39 8.89 -18.07 8.42
C ILE A 39 8.16 -18.41 9.72
N THR A 40 7.71 -19.66 9.88
CA THR A 40 6.93 -20.05 11.06
C THR A 40 7.78 -20.02 12.32
N ASN A 41 9.04 -20.43 12.26
CA ASN A 41 9.96 -20.32 13.40
C ASN A 41 10.17 -18.86 13.76
N PHE A 42 10.38 -17.98 12.78
CA PHE A 42 10.54 -16.55 13.03
C PHE A 42 9.29 -15.93 13.67
N ILE A 43 8.09 -16.30 13.21
CA ILE A 43 6.82 -15.89 13.83
C ILE A 43 6.79 -16.31 15.30
N LEU A 44 7.17 -17.55 15.62
CA LEU A 44 7.15 -18.06 17.00
C LEU A 44 8.23 -17.39 17.88
N GLU A 45 9.46 -17.31 17.39
CA GLU A 45 10.61 -16.73 18.11
C GLU A 45 10.40 -15.25 18.45
N GLN A 46 9.78 -14.51 17.52
CA GLN A 46 9.52 -13.09 17.68
C GLN A 46 8.10 -12.79 18.19
N GLN A 47 7.30 -13.83 18.46
CA GLN A 47 5.91 -13.72 18.93
C GLN A 47 5.02 -12.84 18.02
N LEU A 48 5.14 -13.02 16.71
CA LEU A 48 4.38 -12.26 15.71
C LEU A 48 2.97 -12.81 15.53
N ASP A 49 2.07 -11.95 15.08
CA ASP A 49 0.67 -12.32 14.80
C ASP A 49 0.43 -12.79 13.36
N GLY A 50 1.46 -12.83 12.52
CA GLY A 50 1.30 -13.21 11.13
C GLY A 50 2.50 -12.90 10.25
N VAL A 51 2.25 -12.89 8.94
CA VAL A 51 3.23 -12.63 7.90
C VAL A 51 2.55 -11.95 6.73
N HIS A 52 3.29 -11.07 6.04
CA HIS A 52 2.87 -10.71 4.70
C HIS A 52 3.94 -10.77 3.64
N LEU A 53 3.49 -11.25 2.50
CA LEU A 53 4.33 -11.69 1.42
C LEU A 53 4.30 -10.64 0.33
N ASN A 54 5.36 -9.86 0.29
CA ASN A 54 5.63 -8.93 -0.80
C ASN A 54 6.69 -9.54 -1.72
N LYS A 55 6.21 -10.42 -2.60
CA LYS A 55 7.03 -11.08 -3.64
C LYS A 55 6.77 -10.39 -4.98
N LYS A 56 7.82 -10.26 -5.80
CA LYS A 56 7.68 -9.76 -7.18
C LYS A 56 6.64 -10.57 -7.96
N THR A 57 5.97 -9.90 -8.90
CA THR A 57 4.99 -10.50 -9.80
C THR A 57 5.54 -11.77 -10.45
N PRO A 58 4.87 -12.92 -10.31
CA PRO A 58 5.21 -14.13 -11.05
C PRO A 58 5.18 -13.88 -12.56
N LYS A 59 6.24 -14.26 -13.28
CA LYS A 59 6.44 -13.98 -14.71
C LYS A 59 6.04 -15.15 -15.61
N SER A 60 5.90 -16.35 -15.08
CA SER A 60 5.50 -17.54 -15.84
C SER A 60 4.33 -18.28 -15.17
N PRO A 61 3.57 -19.11 -15.91
CA PRO A 61 2.53 -19.97 -15.32
C PRO A 61 3.06 -20.82 -14.16
N GLN A 62 4.25 -21.42 -14.32
CA GLN A 62 4.88 -22.22 -13.27
C GLN A 62 5.20 -21.38 -12.01
N GLU A 63 5.66 -20.15 -12.16
CA GLU A 63 5.92 -19.27 -11.01
C GLU A 63 4.62 -18.89 -10.28
N LYS A 64 3.51 -18.73 -11.01
CA LYS A 64 2.19 -18.46 -10.44
C LYS A 64 1.72 -19.65 -9.61
N GLU A 65 1.74 -20.85 -10.18
CA GLU A 65 1.36 -22.09 -9.50
C GLU A 65 2.22 -22.34 -8.25
N ASN A 66 3.54 -22.17 -8.37
CA ASN A 66 4.46 -22.31 -7.24
C ASN A 66 4.16 -21.30 -6.13
N TYR A 67 3.72 -20.09 -6.47
CA TYR A 67 3.39 -19.08 -5.48
C TYR A 67 2.05 -19.35 -4.79
N ILE A 68 1.03 -19.80 -5.54
CA ILE A 68 -0.25 -20.24 -4.96
C ILE A 68 -0.02 -21.41 -4.01
N PHE A 69 0.76 -22.41 -4.44
CA PHE A 69 1.15 -23.54 -3.62
C PHE A 69 1.87 -23.07 -2.34
N PHE A 70 2.78 -22.10 -2.44
CA PHE A 70 3.45 -21.49 -1.28
C PHE A 70 2.50 -20.91 -0.25
N ILE A 71 1.56 -20.06 -0.69
CA ILE A 71 0.63 -19.39 0.22
C ILE A 71 -0.28 -20.43 0.89
N ARG A 72 -0.74 -21.44 0.13
CA ARG A 72 -1.56 -22.52 0.67
C ARG A 72 -0.83 -23.32 1.76
N GLU A 73 0.36 -23.82 1.47
CA GLU A 73 1.12 -24.64 2.43
C GLU A 73 1.53 -23.81 3.67
N LEU A 74 1.84 -22.53 3.50
CA LEU A 74 2.08 -21.61 4.61
C LEU A 74 0.85 -21.46 5.49
N ARG A 75 -0.34 -21.24 4.90
CA ARG A 75 -1.61 -21.16 5.63
C ARG A 75 -1.86 -22.43 6.43
N TYR A 76 -1.78 -23.61 5.80
CA TYR A 76 -1.98 -24.88 6.49
C TYR A 76 -0.99 -25.11 7.65
N LYS A 77 0.26 -24.69 7.48
CA LYS A 77 1.25 -24.80 8.55
C LYS A 77 0.92 -23.87 9.72
N LEU A 78 0.46 -22.65 9.46
CA LEU A 78 0.04 -21.70 10.49
C LEU A 78 -1.22 -22.16 11.22
N GLU A 79 -2.23 -22.66 10.51
CA GLU A 79 -3.45 -23.24 11.10
C GLU A 79 -3.13 -24.45 12.00
N LYS A 80 -2.15 -25.28 11.60
CA LYS A 80 -1.67 -26.38 12.45
C LYS A 80 -1.02 -25.84 13.73
N LEU A 81 -0.18 -24.80 13.62
CA LEU A 81 0.45 -24.17 14.79
C LEU A 81 -0.59 -23.53 15.72
N GLU A 82 -1.65 -22.93 15.19
CA GLU A 82 -2.75 -22.39 15.99
C GLU A 82 -3.42 -23.49 16.83
N LYS A 83 -3.73 -24.63 16.21
CA LYS A 83 -4.32 -25.80 16.89
C LYS A 83 -3.38 -26.36 17.95
N ASP A 84 -2.12 -26.60 17.59
CA ASP A 84 -1.12 -27.21 18.49
C ASP A 84 -0.83 -26.32 19.70
N SER A 85 -0.89 -24.99 19.54
CA SER A 85 -0.65 -24.01 20.61
C SER A 85 -1.91 -23.49 21.31
N LEU A 86 -3.10 -24.00 20.93
CA LEU A 86 -4.41 -23.52 21.42
C LEU A 86 -4.57 -21.99 21.29
N ARG A 87 -4.02 -21.41 20.23
CA ARG A 87 -4.05 -19.97 19.98
C ARG A 87 -5.48 -19.53 19.66
N LYS A 88 -5.98 -18.51 20.39
CA LYS A 88 -7.36 -18.01 20.24
C LYS A 88 -7.56 -17.08 19.05
N ILE A 89 -6.50 -16.39 18.63
CA ILE A 89 -6.52 -15.42 17.53
C ILE A 89 -5.73 -16.05 16.37
N PRO A 90 -6.33 -16.33 15.20
CA PRO A 90 -5.58 -16.91 14.09
C PRO A 90 -4.37 -16.06 13.66
N TYR A 91 -3.36 -16.69 13.07
CA TYR A 91 -2.28 -15.97 12.42
C TYR A 91 -2.79 -15.32 11.13
N ILE A 92 -2.30 -14.11 10.89
CA ILE A 92 -2.64 -13.32 9.71
C ILE A 92 -1.68 -13.66 8.57
N VAL A 93 -2.22 -13.88 7.38
CA VAL A 93 -1.46 -13.97 6.13
C VAL A 93 -2.04 -12.96 5.16
N SER A 94 -1.21 -12.02 4.72
CA SER A 94 -1.57 -11.15 3.59
C SER A 94 -0.49 -11.15 2.51
N VAL A 95 -0.87 -10.68 1.33
CA VAL A 95 -0.04 -10.72 0.13
C VAL A 95 -0.16 -9.37 -0.59
N MET A 96 0.95 -8.85 -1.10
CA MET A 96 0.93 -7.77 -2.08
C MET A 96 0.56 -8.33 -3.45
N VAL A 97 -0.44 -7.73 -4.07
CA VAL A 97 -0.96 -8.14 -5.37
C VAL A 97 -0.60 -7.09 -6.43
N PRO A 98 0.00 -7.51 -7.55
CA PRO A 98 0.32 -6.62 -8.67
C PRO A 98 -0.94 -5.95 -9.27
N PRO A 99 -0.76 -4.92 -10.13
CA PRO A 99 -1.86 -4.26 -10.82
C PRO A 99 -2.83 -5.25 -11.48
N PHE A 100 -4.12 -4.88 -11.51
CA PHE A 100 -5.24 -5.77 -11.88
C PHE A 100 -5.01 -6.58 -13.16
N SER A 101 -4.47 -5.94 -14.20
CA SER A 101 -4.20 -6.55 -15.51
C SER A 101 -3.26 -7.76 -15.45
N LYS A 102 -2.42 -7.85 -14.41
CA LYS A 102 -1.46 -8.95 -14.20
C LYS A 102 -1.93 -9.99 -13.20
N SER A 103 -2.92 -9.66 -12.36
CA SER A 103 -3.32 -10.46 -11.20
C SER A 103 -4.72 -11.06 -11.28
N ARG A 104 -5.54 -10.67 -12.27
CA ARG A 104 -6.92 -11.16 -12.44
C ARG A 104 -7.07 -12.68 -12.35
N LEU A 105 -6.16 -13.45 -12.95
CA LEU A 105 -6.26 -14.92 -12.99
C LEU A 105 -5.81 -15.62 -11.70
N ILE A 106 -5.13 -14.93 -10.78
CA ILE A 106 -4.56 -15.54 -9.56
C ILE A 106 -5.25 -15.06 -8.29
N ILE A 107 -6.02 -13.97 -8.36
CA ILE A 107 -6.56 -13.33 -7.17
C ILE A 107 -7.53 -14.22 -6.38
N HIS A 108 -8.40 -14.95 -7.09
CA HIS A 108 -9.34 -15.89 -6.47
C HIS A 108 -8.60 -17.02 -5.73
N GLU A 109 -7.46 -17.48 -6.27
CA GLU A 109 -6.63 -18.47 -5.60
C GLU A 109 -5.94 -17.91 -4.34
N PHE A 110 -5.53 -16.64 -4.36
CA PHE A 110 -4.97 -16.01 -3.16
C PHE A 110 -6.01 -15.83 -2.06
N LEU A 111 -7.22 -15.36 -2.41
CA LEU A 111 -8.30 -15.09 -1.44
C LEU A 111 -8.77 -16.31 -0.65
N LYS A 112 -8.50 -17.53 -1.14
CA LYS A 112 -8.73 -18.79 -0.41
C LYS A 112 -7.83 -18.98 0.81
N TYR A 113 -6.64 -18.38 0.80
CA TYR A 113 -5.58 -18.69 1.77
C TYR A 113 -5.08 -17.47 2.56
N VAL A 114 -5.45 -16.26 2.14
CA VAL A 114 -5.05 -15.00 2.78
C VAL A 114 -6.25 -14.33 3.48
N ASP A 115 -5.94 -13.56 4.52
CA ASP A 115 -6.92 -12.74 5.24
C ASP A 115 -7.28 -11.49 4.43
N PHE A 116 -6.28 -10.83 3.84
CA PHE A 116 -6.47 -9.65 3.00
C PHE A 116 -5.33 -9.48 1.99
N LEU A 117 -5.55 -8.60 1.02
CA LEU A 117 -4.65 -8.24 -0.07
C LEU A 117 -4.21 -6.78 0.07
N GLU A 118 -2.92 -6.54 -0.09
CA GLU A 118 -2.38 -5.21 -0.34
C GLU A 118 -2.38 -4.98 -1.86
N LEU A 119 -3.17 -4.02 -2.35
CA LEU A 119 -3.24 -3.79 -3.79
C LEU A 119 -2.18 -2.77 -4.23
N GLU A 120 -1.29 -3.22 -5.12
CA GLU A 120 -0.30 -2.36 -5.75
C GLU A 120 -0.98 -1.49 -6.81
N ILE A 121 -0.86 -0.18 -6.63
CA ILE A 121 -1.12 0.82 -7.66
C ILE A 121 0.25 1.21 -8.21
N GLU A 122 0.37 1.28 -9.54
CA GLU A 122 1.64 1.58 -10.21
C GLU A 122 2.27 2.86 -9.63
N ASP A 123 3.46 2.72 -9.04
CA ASP A 123 4.14 3.83 -8.38
C ASP A 123 4.62 4.84 -9.42
N PRO A 124 4.13 6.08 -9.42
CA PRO A 124 4.53 7.07 -10.41
C PRO A 124 6.00 7.45 -10.30
N PHE A 125 6.71 7.12 -9.21
CA PHE A 125 8.15 7.26 -9.15
C PHE A 125 8.87 6.48 -10.27
N GLN A 126 8.25 5.42 -10.79
CA GLN A 126 8.77 4.59 -11.88
C GLN A 126 8.38 5.13 -13.28
N LEU A 127 7.54 6.16 -13.35
CA LEU A 127 7.08 6.79 -14.58
C LEU A 127 7.90 8.07 -14.84
N HIS A 128 8.94 7.99 -15.66
CA HIS A 128 9.88 9.11 -15.84
C HIS A 128 9.45 10.17 -16.86
N GLU A 129 8.32 9.99 -17.54
CA GLU A 129 7.95 10.86 -18.66
C GLU A 129 6.89 11.90 -18.28
N ILE A 130 6.03 11.59 -17.30
CA ILE A 130 4.88 12.40 -16.91
C ILE A 130 4.79 12.43 -15.39
N THR A 131 4.68 13.62 -14.80
CA THR A 131 4.43 13.75 -13.37
C THR A 131 3.06 13.20 -13.00
N SER A 132 2.97 12.46 -11.90
CA SER A 132 1.71 11.85 -11.46
C SER A 132 1.57 11.85 -9.92
N PRO A 133 0.35 12.05 -9.39
CA PRO A 133 0.04 11.99 -7.96
C PRO A 133 0.25 10.59 -7.35
N ILE A 134 0.33 10.48 -6.01
CA ILE A 134 0.82 9.26 -5.32
C ILE A 134 -0.10 8.65 -4.24
N PRO A 135 -0.61 7.44 -4.48
CA PRO A 135 -1.44 7.22 -5.65
C PRO A 135 -2.67 8.16 -5.60
N PRO A 136 -3.19 8.62 -6.76
CA PRO A 136 -4.38 9.44 -6.80
C PRO A 136 -5.60 8.68 -6.28
N LEU A 137 -6.51 9.37 -5.60
CA LEU A 137 -7.77 8.77 -5.20
C LEU A 137 -8.66 8.47 -6.42
N TYR A 138 -8.84 9.46 -7.30
CA TYR A 138 -9.58 9.33 -8.56
C TYR A 138 -8.73 9.76 -9.76
N SER A 139 -9.14 9.31 -10.95
CA SER A 139 -8.60 9.78 -12.24
C SER A 139 -9.66 9.59 -13.32
N LYS A 140 -9.85 10.58 -14.19
CA LYS A 140 -10.77 10.48 -15.35
C LYS A 140 -10.14 9.83 -16.58
N SER A 141 -8.81 9.89 -16.70
CA SER A 141 -8.08 9.53 -17.92
C SER A 141 -7.19 8.31 -17.75
N SER A 142 -7.09 7.75 -16.55
CA SER A 142 -6.18 6.66 -16.23
C SER A 142 -6.82 5.56 -15.39
N ASN A 143 -6.41 4.32 -15.66
CA ASN A 143 -6.64 3.17 -14.79
C ASN A 143 -5.66 3.08 -13.61
N ARG A 144 -4.93 4.16 -13.31
CA ARG A 144 -3.91 4.24 -12.26
C ARG A 144 -4.38 5.07 -11.07
N SER A 145 -5.57 4.79 -10.57
CA SER A 145 -6.12 5.41 -9.35
C SER A 145 -6.56 4.36 -8.34
N ILE A 146 -6.68 4.79 -7.08
CA ILE A 146 -7.27 3.97 -6.01
C ILE A 146 -8.68 3.54 -6.42
N ASP A 147 -9.50 4.47 -6.92
CA ASP A 147 -10.89 4.18 -7.27
C ASP A 147 -11.02 3.17 -8.39
N TRP A 148 -10.28 3.35 -9.48
CA TRP A 148 -10.29 2.38 -10.57
C TRP A 148 -9.83 1.00 -10.12
N THR A 149 -8.75 0.95 -9.33
CA THR A 149 -8.17 -0.32 -8.83
C THR A 149 -9.16 -1.02 -7.90
N MET A 150 -9.72 -0.30 -6.93
CA MET A 150 -10.66 -0.90 -5.99
C MET A 150 -11.97 -1.30 -6.64
N ASN A 151 -12.46 -0.55 -7.63
CA ASN A 151 -13.61 -0.95 -8.44
C ASN A 151 -13.35 -2.28 -9.15
N ALA A 152 -12.26 -2.36 -9.94
CA ALA A 152 -11.94 -3.55 -10.72
C ALA A 152 -11.78 -4.81 -9.85
N PHE A 153 -11.06 -4.69 -8.74
CA PHE A 153 -10.87 -5.81 -7.80
C PHE A 153 -12.15 -6.17 -7.03
N SER A 154 -12.94 -5.18 -6.61
CA SER A 154 -14.19 -5.45 -5.88
C SER A 154 -15.22 -6.15 -6.78
N CYS A 155 -15.36 -5.70 -8.03
CA CYS A 155 -16.25 -6.34 -9.00
C CYS A 155 -15.80 -7.75 -9.38
N GLU A 156 -14.49 -7.97 -9.55
CA GLU A 156 -13.96 -9.29 -9.88
C GLU A 156 -14.07 -10.28 -8.72
N THR A 157 -13.87 -9.81 -7.47
CA THR A 157 -13.75 -10.71 -6.31
C THR A 157 -15.01 -10.83 -5.47
N GLY A 158 -15.89 -9.82 -5.48
CA GLY A 158 -17.01 -9.73 -4.54
C GLY A 158 -16.60 -9.66 -3.07
N ASN A 159 -15.33 -9.33 -2.76
CA ASN A 159 -14.78 -9.33 -1.39
C ASN A 159 -14.06 -8.01 -1.05
N PRO A 160 -14.73 -6.84 -1.13
CA PRO A 160 -14.10 -5.56 -0.85
C PRO A 160 -13.51 -5.46 0.56
N SER A 161 -14.06 -6.18 1.56
CA SER A 161 -13.52 -6.21 2.92
C SER A 161 -12.16 -6.89 3.06
N LYS A 162 -11.70 -7.59 2.02
CA LYS A 162 -10.37 -8.20 1.96
C LYS A 162 -9.35 -7.38 1.16
N LEU A 163 -9.73 -6.22 0.64
CA LEU A 163 -8.85 -5.37 -0.17
C LEU A 163 -8.37 -4.19 0.67
N ASN A 164 -7.08 -3.89 0.61
CA ASN A 164 -6.49 -2.73 1.31
C ASN A 164 -5.79 -1.80 0.33
N ILE A 165 -5.97 -0.49 0.52
CA ILE A 165 -5.22 0.55 -0.21
C ILE A 165 -3.87 0.83 0.47
N ILE A 166 -2.91 1.34 -0.29
CA ILE A 166 -1.64 1.85 0.25
C ILE A 166 -1.73 3.37 0.38
N ILE A 167 -1.38 3.91 1.55
CA ILE A 167 -1.25 5.34 1.82
C ILE A 167 0.23 5.65 2.04
N PRO A 168 0.90 6.32 1.09
CA PRO A 168 2.32 6.56 1.19
C PRO A 168 2.62 7.85 1.98
N PHE A 169 3.33 7.79 3.11
CA PHE A 169 3.64 8.96 3.95
C PHE A 169 4.80 9.80 3.38
N ARG A 170 4.69 10.17 2.11
CA ARG A 170 5.74 10.84 1.33
C ARG A 170 5.16 11.79 0.31
N GLY A 171 6.05 12.47 -0.39
CA GLY A 171 5.83 13.08 -1.69
C GLY A 171 6.86 12.64 -2.72
N ILE A 172 6.62 13.02 -3.97
CA ILE A 172 7.60 12.99 -5.04
C ILE A 172 7.86 14.42 -5.47
N HIS A 173 9.13 14.83 -5.37
CA HIS A 173 9.62 16.05 -5.98
C HIS A 173 10.07 15.75 -7.40
N TRP A 174 9.53 16.49 -8.35
CA TRP A 174 9.86 16.44 -9.76
C TRP A 174 10.63 17.70 -10.15
N SER A 175 11.75 17.50 -10.83
CA SER A 175 12.62 18.57 -11.33
C SER A 175 12.57 18.62 -12.86
N GLN A 176 12.74 19.82 -13.41
CA GLN A 176 12.75 20.10 -14.86
C GLN A 176 11.46 19.62 -15.58
N THR A 177 10.30 19.90 -14.98
CA THR A 177 8.98 19.67 -15.57
C THR A 177 8.64 20.76 -16.60
N SER A 178 7.99 20.42 -17.71
CA SER A 178 7.52 21.39 -18.69
C SER A 178 6.53 22.39 -18.09
N LYS A 179 6.52 23.61 -18.62
CA LYS A 179 5.43 24.58 -18.38
C LYS A 179 4.15 24.19 -19.14
N ALA A 180 4.27 23.42 -20.23
CA ALA A 180 3.14 22.86 -20.96
C ALA A 180 2.54 21.69 -20.16
N VAL A 181 1.25 21.78 -19.87
CA VAL A 181 0.45 20.71 -19.26
C VAL A 181 -0.09 19.79 -20.37
N ILE A 182 -0.16 18.49 -20.12
CA ILE A 182 -0.59 17.50 -21.14
C ILE A 182 -2.06 17.69 -21.51
N THR A 183 -2.86 18.10 -20.54
CA THR A 183 -4.24 18.54 -20.72
C THR A 183 -4.32 20.00 -20.32
N GLU A 184 -4.85 20.86 -21.20
CA GLU A 184 -5.13 22.24 -20.83
C GLU A 184 -5.93 22.24 -19.52
N HIS A 185 -5.45 22.97 -18.52
CA HIS A 185 -6.02 23.12 -17.16
C HIS A 185 -5.69 22.04 -16.12
N ASP A 186 -4.84 21.05 -16.41
CA ASP A 186 -4.36 20.10 -15.38
C ASP A 186 -2.89 20.36 -15.00
N GLU A 187 -2.68 21.17 -13.97
CA GLU A 187 -1.36 21.64 -13.55
C GLU A 187 -0.42 20.55 -13.02
N ILE A 188 -0.93 19.35 -12.71
CA ILE A 188 -0.14 18.30 -12.05
C ILE A 188 0.38 17.21 -13.01
N TYR A 189 -0.11 17.14 -14.24
CA TYR A 189 0.42 16.25 -15.29
C TYR A 189 1.28 17.03 -16.28
N ARG A 190 2.58 17.08 -15.99
CA ARG A 190 3.61 17.78 -16.76
C ARG A 190 4.55 16.78 -17.40
N ILE A 191 5.08 17.14 -18.56
CA ILE A 191 6.14 16.36 -19.21
C ILE A 191 7.42 16.56 -18.40
N VAL A 192 8.10 15.48 -18.05
CA VAL A 192 9.42 15.56 -17.42
C VAL A 192 10.46 15.67 -18.54
N ALA A 193 11.33 16.68 -18.49
CA ALA A 193 12.36 16.85 -19.51
C ALA A 193 13.34 15.65 -19.51
N LYS A 194 14.05 15.44 -20.61
CA LYS A 194 15.02 14.33 -20.78
C LYS A 194 16.09 14.25 -19.66
N HIS A 195 16.44 15.37 -19.05
CA HIS A 195 17.39 15.45 -17.93
C HIS A 195 16.71 15.78 -16.60
N GLY A 196 15.38 15.83 -16.57
CA GLY A 196 14.59 15.91 -15.36
C GLY A 196 14.67 14.62 -14.58
N GLY A 197 14.27 14.72 -13.32
CA GLY A 197 14.32 13.60 -12.40
C GLY A 197 13.33 13.78 -11.27
N SER A 198 13.12 12.68 -10.55
CA SER A 198 12.28 12.66 -9.37
C SER A 198 13.05 12.09 -8.18
N TYR A 199 12.69 12.56 -6.98
CA TYR A 199 13.12 11.94 -5.74
C TYR A 199 11.98 11.93 -4.73
N GLU A 200 12.00 10.91 -3.88
CA GLU A 200 11.07 10.74 -2.79
C GLU A 200 11.42 11.69 -1.63
N VAL A 201 10.39 12.26 -1.01
CA VAL A 201 10.52 13.13 0.18
C VAL A 201 9.57 12.61 1.27
N PRO A 202 10.08 12.07 2.40
CA PRO A 202 9.25 11.73 3.55
C PRO A 202 8.44 12.93 4.05
N TRP A 203 7.20 12.72 4.54
CA TRP A 203 6.34 13.79 5.06
C TRP A 203 7.05 14.68 6.09
N LYS A 204 7.76 14.07 7.04
CA LYS A 204 8.54 14.77 8.06
C LYS A 204 9.67 15.66 7.53
N ASN A 205 10.12 15.41 6.30
CA ASN A 205 11.25 16.12 5.70
C ASN A 205 10.84 17.23 4.73
N ILE A 206 9.54 17.42 4.42
CA ILE A 206 9.09 18.38 3.39
C ILE A 206 9.70 19.78 3.58
N GLU A 207 9.68 20.31 4.80
CA GLU A 207 10.22 21.65 5.10
C GLU A 207 11.75 21.71 5.01
N ILE A 208 12.44 20.61 5.33
CA ILE A 208 13.91 20.49 5.20
C ILE A 208 14.33 20.61 3.73
N PHE A 209 13.47 20.15 2.80
CA PHE A 209 13.65 20.34 1.37
C PHE A 209 13.24 21.74 0.87
N GLY A 210 12.98 22.68 1.77
CA GLY A 210 12.62 24.06 1.44
C GLY A 210 11.20 24.23 0.92
N LEU A 211 10.36 23.19 1.03
CA LEU A 211 8.97 23.21 0.57
C LEU A 211 8.07 23.68 1.71
N ASN A 212 7.33 24.76 1.47
CA ASN A 212 6.37 25.26 2.45
C ASN A 212 5.05 24.49 2.34
N LYS A 213 4.71 23.66 3.33
CA LYS A 213 3.42 22.94 3.37
C LYS A 213 2.21 23.86 3.22
N THR A 214 2.29 25.12 3.69
CA THR A 214 1.17 26.07 3.62
C THR A 214 0.97 26.68 2.23
N SER A 215 1.93 26.56 1.32
CA SER A 215 1.78 27.02 -0.08
C SER A 215 1.15 25.95 -0.98
N ALA A 216 0.81 24.79 -0.41
CA ALA A 216 0.21 23.70 -1.14
C ALA A 216 -1.14 24.09 -1.73
N LYS A 217 -1.27 23.87 -3.04
CA LYS A 217 -2.53 23.89 -3.77
C LYS A 217 -3.20 22.52 -3.68
N TRP A 218 -4.48 22.46 -4.04
CA TRP A 218 -5.27 21.24 -4.03
C TRP A 218 -5.71 20.84 -5.44
N HIS A 219 -5.36 19.63 -5.84
CA HIS A 219 -5.90 19.04 -7.06
C HIS A 219 -7.18 18.24 -6.74
N SER A 220 -8.33 18.82 -7.08
CA SER A 220 -9.65 18.31 -6.67
C SER A 220 -10.01 16.95 -7.27
N GLU A 221 -9.50 16.62 -8.45
CA GLU A 221 -9.80 15.33 -9.08
C GLU A 221 -9.04 14.19 -8.40
N SER A 222 -7.71 14.31 -8.29
CA SER A 222 -6.89 13.25 -7.68
C SER A 222 -6.95 13.23 -6.15
N MET A 223 -7.53 14.26 -5.53
CA MET A 223 -7.52 14.51 -4.10
C MET A 223 -6.09 14.56 -3.55
N THR A 224 -5.21 15.29 -4.24
CA THR A 224 -3.78 15.35 -3.92
C THR A 224 -3.34 16.80 -3.72
N PRO A 225 -2.63 17.12 -2.62
CA PRO A 225 -1.96 18.40 -2.46
C PRO A 225 -0.71 18.46 -3.35
N TYR A 226 -0.41 19.66 -3.84
CA TYR A 226 0.81 19.87 -4.62
C TYR A 226 1.39 21.26 -4.41
N ILE A 227 2.71 21.37 -4.53
CA ILE A 227 3.42 22.65 -4.55
C ILE A 227 4.03 22.78 -5.94
N SER A 228 3.69 23.86 -6.63
CA SER A 228 4.25 24.18 -7.95
C SER A 228 4.92 25.54 -7.89
N GLU A 229 6.19 25.62 -8.25
CA GLU A 229 6.86 26.92 -8.36
C GLU A 229 6.55 27.57 -9.71
N PRO A 230 6.06 28.82 -9.77
CA PRO A 230 5.79 29.49 -11.04
C PRO A 230 7.07 29.81 -11.83
N LYS A 231 8.18 30.01 -11.12
CA LYS A 231 9.47 30.45 -11.69
C LYS A 231 10.38 29.29 -12.06
N ASN A 232 10.35 28.21 -11.27
CA ASN A 232 11.17 27.02 -11.47
C ASN A 232 10.31 25.87 -11.99
N PRO A 233 10.83 25.03 -12.90
CA PRO A 233 10.13 23.87 -13.44
C PRO A 233 10.08 22.72 -12.41
N GLU A 234 9.61 23.01 -11.21
CA GLU A 234 9.49 22.05 -10.11
C GLU A 234 8.02 21.82 -9.77
N LEU A 235 7.73 20.56 -9.43
CA LEU A 235 6.42 20.13 -8.98
C LEU A 235 6.61 19.11 -7.86
N PHE A 236 5.97 19.37 -6.72
CA PHE A 236 5.95 18.46 -5.60
C PHE A 236 4.53 17.96 -5.38
N LEU A 237 4.34 16.64 -5.44
CA LEU A 237 3.05 15.95 -5.24
C LEU A 237 3.19 15.04 -4.02
N PHE A 238 2.30 15.18 -3.04
CA PHE A 238 2.52 14.55 -1.73
C PHE A 238 1.23 14.15 -1.03
N GLU A 239 1.34 13.43 0.09
CA GLU A 239 0.24 13.26 1.05
C GLU A 239 0.25 14.34 2.12
N ASN A 240 -0.92 14.83 2.50
CA ASN A 240 -1.12 15.63 3.72
C ASN A 240 -2.32 15.09 4.50
N GLU A 241 -2.65 15.71 5.63
CA GLU A 241 -3.77 15.30 6.48
C GLU A 241 -5.08 15.26 5.70
N ARG A 242 -5.31 16.25 4.81
CA ARG A 242 -6.52 16.31 4.00
C ARG A 242 -6.61 15.12 3.04
N SER A 243 -5.56 14.81 2.26
CA SER A 243 -5.60 13.70 1.31
C SER A 243 -5.74 12.35 2.02
N VAL A 244 -5.08 12.17 3.16
CA VAL A 244 -5.23 10.97 3.98
C VAL A 244 -6.66 10.83 4.49
N VAL A 245 -7.27 11.90 5.02
CA VAL A 245 -8.68 11.89 5.46
C VAL A 245 -9.64 11.53 4.33
N GLU A 246 -9.45 12.09 3.13
CA GLU A 246 -10.29 11.76 1.96
C GLU A 246 -10.16 10.27 1.56
N LYS A 247 -8.95 9.71 1.62
CA LYS A 247 -8.72 8.27 1.41
C LYS A 247 -9.38 7.40 2.49
N MET A 248 -9.37 7.83 3.74
CA MET A 248 -10.04 7.09 4.82
C MET A 248 -11.56 7.13 4.71
N LYS A 249 -12.15 8.28 4.35
CA LYS A 249 -13.59 8.37 4.02
C LYS A 249 -13.94 7.44 2.88
N TYR A 250 -13.14 7.45 1.82
CA TYR A 250 -13.30 6.54 0.69
C TYR A 250 -13.31 5.07 1.12
N VAL A 251 -12.35 4.64 1.94
CA VAL A 251 -12.27 3.27 2.47
C VAL A 251 -13.57 2.88 3.20
N LYS A 252 -14.08 3.78 4.05
CA LYS A 252 -15.34 3.59 4.78
C LYS A 252 -16.55 3.46 3.83
N ASP A 253 -16.68 4.40 2.91
CA ASP A 253 -17.83 4.53 2.00
C ASP A 253 -17.88 3.39 0.97
N LYS A 254 -16.71 2.92 0.53
CA LYS A 254 -16.57 1.83 -0.44
C LYS A 254 -16.47 0.44 0.16
N ASN A 255 -16.59 0.33 1.49
CA ASN A 255 -16.54 -0.95 2.20
C ASN A 255 -15.22 -1.71 2.02
N ILE A 256 -14.12 -0.96 1.87
CA ILE A 256 -12.78 -1.49 1.68
C ILE A 256 -12.24 -1.98 3.04
N GLY A 257 -11.48 -3.07 3.03
CA GLY A 257 -10.99 -3.76 4.23
C GLY A 257 -10.11 -2.92 5.15
N GLY A 258 -9.38 -1.96 4.59
CA GLY A 258 -8.52 -1.08 5.36
C GLY A 258 -7.42 -0.44 4.53
N VAL A 259 -6.35 -0.05 5.24
CA VAL A 259 -5.21 0.67 4.66
C VAL A 259 -3.89 0.09 5.12
N ILE A 260 -2.85 0.27 4.31
CA ILE A 260 -1.46 -0.04 4.59
C ILE A 260 -0.66 1.25 4.46
N ILE A 261 0.20 1.54 5.44
CA ILE A 261 1.00 2.77 5.49
C ILE A 261 2.40 2.48 4.97
N ASP A 262 2.85 3.22 3.94
CA ASP A 262 4.19 3.11 3.34
C ASP A 262 4.93 4.47 3.38
N LYS A 263 5.74 4.78 4.37
CA LYS A 263 6.13 3.98 5.54
C LYS A 263 5.85 4.77 6.81
N LEU A 264 5.59 4.05 7.89
CA LEU A 264 5.26 4.68 9.16
C LEU A 264 6.36 5.62 9.67
N ASP A 265 7.63 5.30 9.43
CA ASP A 265 8.78 6.12 9.85
C ASP A 265 8.95 7.41 9.03
N TYR A 266 8.11 7.64 8.01
CA TYR A 266 8.11 8.88 7.26
C TYR A 266 7.17 9.95 7.84
N ASP A 267 6.33 9.58 8.80
CA ASP A 267 5.55 10.55 9.56
C ASP A 267 6.44 11.42 10.47
N ASP A 268 5.91 12.55 10.90
CA ASP A 268 6.59 13.42 11.85
C ASP A 268 6.44 12.96 13.30
N ASP A 269 7.16 13.61 14.22
CA ASP A 269 7.17 13.27 15.64
C ASP A 269 5.80 13.47 16.32
N TRP A 270 4.86 14.16 15.66
CA TRP A 270 3.50 14.38 16.14
C TRP A 270 2.50 13.35 15.60
N ASN A 271 2.96 12.38 14.80
CA ASN A 271 2.12 11.38 14.13
C ASN A 271 1.02 12.03 13.28
N THR A 272 1.33 13.15 12.61
CA THR A 272 0.33 13.96 11.91
C THR A 272 -0.48 13.15 10.88
N LEU A 273 0.19 12.39 10.02
CA LEU A 273 -0.52 11.58 9.01
C LEU A 273 -1.16 10.33 9.62
N LEU A 274 -0.54 9.71 10.64
CA LEU A 274 -1.14 8.58 11.35
C LEU A 274 -2.42 8.99 12.11
N ASN A 275 -2.46 10.19 12.69
CA ASN A 275 -3.66 10.75 13.30
C ASN A 275 -4.74 11.02 12.25
N ALA A 276 -4.36 11.46 11.05
CA ALA A 276 -5.30 11.58 9.93
C ALA A 276 -5.88 10.22 9.51
N VAL A 277 -5.07 9.15 9.50
CA VAL A 277 -5.55 7.77 9.26
C VAL A 277 -6.59 7.35 10.30
N SER A 278 -6.35 7.62 11.58
CA SER A 278 -7.24 7.20 12.67
C SER A 278 -8.47 8.11 12.90
N SER A 279 -8.55 9.24 12.21
CA SER A 279 -9.62 10.23 12.37
C SER A 279 -10.99 9.79 11.85
N VAL A 280 -11.03 8.79 10.96
CA VAL A 280 -12.27 8.23 10.41
C VAL A 280 -12.55 6.89 11.09
N GLU A 281 -13.67 6.81 11.80
CA GLU A 281 -14.08 5.58 12.48
C GLU A 281 -14.52 4.52 11.46
N LEU A 282 -13.64 3.54 11.23
CA LEU A 282 -13.90 2.35 10.42
C LEU A 282 -14.60 1.22 11.22
N CYS A 283 -14.46 1.23 12.55
CA CYS A 283 -14.87 0.13 13.43
C CYS A 283 -16.18 0.38 14.20
N GLY A 284 -16.84 1.53 14.00
CA GLY A 284 -18.02 1.93 14.76
C GLY A 284 -19.27 2.13 13.90
N GLY A 285 -20.37 1.54 14.37
CA GLY A 285 -21.73 1.82 13.91
C GLY A 285 -22.31 0.78 12.95
N GLU A 286 -23.26 -0.01 13.46
CA GLU A 286 -24.03 -1.11 12.84
C GLU A 286 -23.15 -2.19 12.20
N GLN A 287 -23.38 -3.46 12.54
CA GLN A 287 -22.88 -4.54 11.70
C GLN A 287 -23.38 -4.24 10.30
N LYS A 288 -22.51 -3.76 9.39
CA LYS A 288 -22.85 -3.72 7.97
C LYS A 288 -23.29 -5.14 7.68
N SER A 289 -24.60 -5.30 7.43
CA SER A 289 -25.22 -6.62 7.25
C SER A 289 -24.61 -7.40 6.10
N ASP A 290 -23.72 -6.75 5.34
CA ASP A 290 -22.87 -7.34 4.33
C ASP A 290 -21.53 -6.57 4.25
N LYS A 291 -20.52 -7.00 5.02
CA LYS A 291 -19.15 -6.46 4.95
C LYS A 291 -18.52 -6.63 3.56
N ASP A 292 -19.04 -7.55 2.74
CA ASP A 292 -18.56 -7.81 1.39
C ASP A 292 -19.47 -7.17 0.32
N LYS A 293 -20.42 -6.33 0.73
CA LYS A 293 -21.24 -5.54 -0.19
C LYS A 293 -20.36 -4.68 -1.08
N VAL A 294 -20.44 -4.94 -2.39
CA VAL A 294 -19.75 -4.18 -3.42
C VAL A 294 -20.45 -2.83 -3.63
N MET A 295 -19.73 -1.73 -3.40
CA MET A 295 -20.25 -0.35 -3.49
C MET A 295 -19.92 0.31 -4.85
N TYR A 296 -19.80 -0.50 -5.89
CA TYR A 296 -19.53 -0.10 -7.27
C TYR A 296 -20.61 -0.66 -8.18
N ASN A 297 -20.79 0.00 -9.33
CA ASN A 297 -21.62 -0.54 -10.40
C ASN A 297 -20.76 -1.49 -11.25
N CYS A 298 -20.92 -2.78 -10.98
CA CYS A 298 -20.42 -3.89 -11.80
C CYS A 298 -21.56 -4.32 -12.74
#